data_AF-A0A7Y1YPJ7-F1
#
_entry.id   AF-A0A7Y1YPJ7-F1
#
_cell.length_a   1.000
_cell.length_b   1.000
_cell.length_c   1.000
_cell.angle_alpha   90.00
_cell.angle_beta   90.00
_cell.angle_gamma   90.00
#
_symmetry.space_group_name_H-M   'P 1'
#
loop_
_entity.id
_entity.type
_entity.pdbx_description
1 polymer ?
#
loop_
_entity_poly.entity_id
_entity_poly.type
_entity_poly.pdbx_seq_one_letter_code
_entity_poly.pdbx_strand_id
1 'polypeptide(L)' 'MKREFNSCANAIKWIVQHARTEIDFKTLRDELDFNHLFTGEYFIFTSHQDNRVVLQPATT' A
#
# COMPACT_ATOMS: atom_id res chain seq x y z
N MET A 1 -7.16 4.64 8.02
CA MET A 1 -6.40 5.84 8.43
C MET A 1 -5.33 6.11 7.39
N LYS A 2 -5.16 7.37 6.95
CA LYS A 2 -4.06 7.78 6.07
C LYS A 2 -2.82 7.97 6.94
N ARG A 3 -1.68 7.41 6.53
CA ARG A 3 -0.38 7.68 7.15
C ARG A 3 0.54 8.28 6.10
N GLU A 4 1.02 9.48 6.38
CA GLU A 4 1.87 10.26 5.49
C GLU A 4 3.34 10.17 5.92
N PHE A 5 4.25 10.31 4.96
CA PHE A 5 5.68 10.18 5.15
C PHE A 5 6.41 11.35 4.49
N ASN A 6 7.42 11.86 5.18
CA ASN A 6 8.23 12.96 4.69
C ASN A 6 9.27 12.53 3.64
N SER A 7 9.46 11.22 3.44
CA SER A 7 10.38 10.67 2.46
C SER A 7 10.05 9.21 2.12
N CYS A 8 10.40 8.79 0.91
CA CYS A 8 10.31 7.39 0.48
C CYS A 8 11.04 6.45 1.44
N ALA A 9 12.25 6.81 1.89
CA ALA A 9 13.02 5.98 2.82
C ALA A 9 12.29 5.73 4.15
N ASN A 10 11.59 6.73 4.68
CA ASN A 10 10.80 6.57 5.91
C ASN A 10 9.54 5.72 5.69
N ALA A 11 8.90 5.87 4.52
CA ALA A 11 7.78 5.04 4.13
C ALA A 11 8.17 3.56 3.98
N ILE A 12 9.27 3.27 3.27
CA ILE A 12 9.78 1.90 3.11
C ILE A 12 10.17 1.28 4.46
N LYS A 13 10.86 2.02 5.34
CA LYS A 13 11.17 1.53 6.69
C LYS A 13 9.90 1.13 7.46
N TRP A 14 8.85 1.95 7.35
CA TRP A 14 7.58 1.65 7.98
C TRP A 14 6.93 0.39 7.39
N ILE A 15 6.92 0.26 6.06
CA ILE A 15 6.39 -0.92 5.36
C ILE A 15 7.11 -2.19 5.82
N VAL A 16 8.44 -2.20 5.86
CA VAL A 16 9.23 -3.37 6.32
C VAL A 16 8.85 -3.78 7.76
N GLN A 17 8.55 -2.81 8.63
CA GLN A 17 8.18 -3.08 10.02
C GLN A 17 6.74 -3.57 10.20
N HIS A 18 5.85 -3.30 9.25
CA HIS A 18 4.41 -3.54 9.39
C HIS A 18 3.87 -4.61 8.43
N ALA A 19 4.59 -4.89 7.34
CA ALA A 19 4.27 -5.99 6.44
C ALA A 19 4.46 -7.33 7.16
N ARG A 20 3.42 -8.16 7.16
CA ARG A 20 3.46 -9.51 7.77
C ARG A 20 3.94 -10.55 6.77
N THR A 21 3.73 -10.29 5.49
CA THR A 21 4.12 -11.17 4.39
C THR A 21 4.84 -10.40 3.29
N GLU A 22 5.54 -11.11 2.42
CA GLU A 22 6.16 -10.53 1.22
C GLU A 22 5.10 -9.91 0.29
N ILE A 23 3.91 -10.51 0.23
CA ILE A 23 2.77 -9.98 -0.53
C ILE A 23 2.35 -8.63 0.04
N ASP A 24 2.19 -8.51 1.36
CA ASP A 24 1.85 -7.24 2.01
C ASP A 24 2.91 -6.17 1.74
N PHE A 25 4.19 -6.55 1.82
CA PHE A 25 5.29 -5.63 1.51
C PHE A 25 5.17 -5.09 0.08
N LYS A 26 4.92 -5.98 -0.88
CA LYS A 26 4.78 -5.59 -2.29
C LYS A 26 3.55 -4.71 -2.50
N THR A 27 2.40 -5.08 -1.96
CA THR A 27 1.16 -4.30 -2.07
C THR A 27 1.31 -2.89 -1.48
N LEU A 28 1.89 -2.78 -0.29
CA LEU A 28 2.10 -1.48 0.37
C LEU A 28 3.13 -0.62 -0.36
N ARG A 29 4.16 -1.25 -0.95
CA ARG A 29 5.14 -0.56 -1.78
C ARG A 29 4.51 -0.05 -3.08
N ASP A 30 3.75 -0.89 -3.78
CA ASP A 30 3.08 -0.52 -5.03
C ASP A 30 2.05 0.61 -4.78
N GLU A 31 1.33 0.57 -3.66
CA GLU A 31 0.45 1.66 -3.24
C GLU A 31 1.22 2.96 -2.99
N LEU A 32 2.34 2.89 -2.27
CA LEU A 32 3.19 4.05 -2.00
C LEU A 32 3.72 4.68 -3.30
N ASP A 33 4.22 3.85 -4.22
CA ASP A 33 4.73 4.28 -5.52
C ASP A 33 3.61 4.91 -6.37
N PHE A 34 2.41 4.29 -6.39
CA PHE A 34 1.25 4.84 -7.08
C PHE A 34 0.82 6.21 -6.52
N ASN A 35 0.72 6.32 -5.20
CA ASN A 35 0.33 7.56 -4.53
C ASN A 35 1.32 8.68 -4.83
N HIS A 36 2.62 8.39 -4.77
CA HIS A 36 3.65 9.36 -5.11
C HIS A 36 3.60 9.76 -6.60
N LEU A 37 3.40 8.80 -7.51
CA LEU A 37 3.32 9.08 -8.94
C LEU A 37 2.13 10.00 -9.28
N PHE A 38 0.99 9.80 -8.61
CA PHE A 38 -0.25 10.53 -8.93
C PHE A 38 -0.40 11.85 -8.18
N THR A 39 0.13 11.95 -6.96
CA THR A 39 -0.08 13.12 -6.08
C THR A 39 1.20 13.87 -5.74
N GLY A 40 2.37 13.25 -5.95
CA GLY A 40 3.66 13.74 -5.45
C GLY A 40 3.93 13.41 -3.98
N GLU A 41 2.95 12.85 -3.25
CA GLU A 41 3.04 12.62 -1.81
C GLU A 41 3.31 11.15 -1.47
N TYR A 42 4.08 10.90 -0.40
CA TYR A 42 4.28 9.56 0.13
C TYR A 42 3.27 9.28 1.24
N PHE A 43 2.24 8.50 0.95
CA PHE A 43 1.28 8.07 1.97
C PHE A 43 0.72 6.67 1.69
N ILE A 44 0.18 6.05 2.74
CA ILE A 44 -0.41 4.70 2.70
C ILE A 44 -1.69 4.71 3.52
N PHE A 45 -2.72 4.00 3.08
CA PHE A 45 -3.94 3.78 3.85
C PHE A 45 -3.86 2.50 4.68
N THR A 46 -3.76 2.64 5.99
CA THR A 46 -3.62 1.50 6.93
C THR A 46 -4.95 0.83 7.29
N SER A 47 -6.07 1.32 6.74
CA SER A 47 -7.40 0.74 6.96
C SER A 47 -7.83 -0.09 5.76
N HIS A 48 -6.91 -0.85 5.19
CA HIS A 48 -7.28 -2.01 4.38
C HIS A 48 -7.85 -3.06 5.35
N GLN A 49 -9.13 -2.95 5.69
CA GLN A 49 -9.88 -4.12 6.13
C GLN A 49 -9.86 -5.08 4.94
N ASP A 50 -8.91 -6.02 4.94
CA ASP A 50 -8.92 -7.26 4.15
C ASP A 50 -9.56 -7.12 2.76
N ASN A 51 -9.12 -6.13 1.97
CA ASN A 51 -9.60 -5.93 0.60
C ASN A 51 -8.96 -6.97 -0.31
N ARG A 52 -9.25 -8.25 -0.05
CA ARG A 52 -9.17 -9.30 -1.06
C ARG A 52 -10.13 -8.88 -2.17
N VAL A 53 -9.59 -8.33 -3.26
CA VAL A 53 -10.33 -8.18 -4.50
C VAL A 53 -10.60 -9.59 -5.02
N VAL A 54 -11.74 -10.16 -4.63
CA VAL A 54 -12.23 -11.40 -5.22
C VAL A 54 -12.71 -11.03 -6.62
N LEU A 55 -11.89 -11.30 -7.63
CA LEU A 55 -12.32 -11.27 -9.02
C LEU A 55 -13.40 -12.34 -9.18
N GLN A 56 -14.67 -11.94 -9.14
CA GLN A 56 -15.75 -12.84 -9.53
C GLN A 56 -15.63 -13.09 -11.05
N PRO A 57 -15.58 -14.34 -11.50
CA PRO A 57 -15.57 -14.64 -12.93
C PRO A 57 -16.88 -14.14 -13.53
N ALA A 58 -16.80 -13.46 -14.68
CA ALA A 58 -17.96 -13.02 -15.42
C ALA A 58 -18.80 -14.25 -15.83
N THR A 59 -19.97 -14.41 -15.23
CA THR A 59 -20.97 -15.38 -15.68
C THR A 59 -21.42 -15.00 -17.09
N THR A 60 -21.13 -15.89 -18.03
CA THR A 60 -21.63 -15.89 -19.41
C THR A 60 -23.04 -16.49 -19.45
#